data_AF-A0A437QDY7-F1
#
_entry.id   AF-A0A437QDY7-F1
#
_cell.length_a   1.000
_cell.length_b   1.000
_cell.length_c   1.000
_cell.angle_alpha   90.00
_cell.angle_beta   90.00
_cell.angle_gamma   90.00
#
_symmetry.space_group_name_H-M   'P 1'
#
loop_
_entity.id
_entity.type
_entity.pdbx_description
1 polymer ?
#
loop_
_entity_poly.entity_id
_entity_poly.type
_entity_poly.pdbx_seq_one_letter_code
_entity_poly.pdbx_strand_id
1 'polypeptide(L)'
;MSDKIIAALLAGSISLIVSLSITWWRSSVELKKLKQEIEHQYASKLFEARLERYPSLYSYVSSFAKLLEKNQASLDDLITLKNQVDKWDSDNALLLNSNSVRIMYRLRKLLYAYTERNTPLCINDRKNIKIAIMAIESSIKYEVGIHDINPLGKIKNEDIVHNSLDELIQAVKESS
;
A
#
# COMPACT_ATOMS: atom_id res chain seq x y z
N MET A 1 40.00 32.18 52.09
CA MET A 1 40.06 31.27 50.92
C MET A 1 39.36 32.01 49.80
N SER A 2 40.08 32.35 48.73
CA SER A 2 39.78 33.51 47.89
C SER A 2 38.58 33.33 46.95
N ASP A 3 37.74 34.35 46.81
CA ASP A 3 36.61 34.46 45.86
C ASP A 3 36.93 33.99 44.44
N LYS A 4 38.20 34.11 44.03
CA LYS A 4 38.73 33.63 42.76
C LYS A 4 38.54 32.11 42.54
N ILE A 5 38.67 31.31 43.59
CA ILE A 5 38.50 29.85 43.52
C ILE A 5 37.03 29.51 43.32
N ILE A 6 36.12 30.21 44.01
CA ILE A 6 34.67 30.04 43.88
C ILE A 6 34.21 30.45 42.47
N ALA A 7 34.69 31.59 41.97
CA ALA A 7 34.40 32.05 40.61
C ALA A 7 34.90 31.07 39.54
N ALA A 8 36.11 30.50 39.72
CA ALA A 8 36.65 29.51 38.80
C ALA A 8 35.84 28.19 38.80
N LEU A 9 35.41 27.72 39.98
CA LEU A 9 34.54 26.54 40.10
C LEU A 9 33.17 26.76 39.45
N LEU A 10 32.57 27.93 39.64
CA LEU A 10 31.30 28.29 39.01
C LEU A 10 31.42 28.37 37.49
N ALA A 11 32.46 29.06 36.98
CA ALA A 11 32.72 29.15 35.55
C ALA A 11 32.97 27.77 34.92
N GLY A 12 33.74 26.91 35.60
CA GLY A 12 33.98 25.53 35.18
C GLY A 12 32.69 24.70 35.15
N SER A 13 31.85 24.83 36.17
CA SER A 13 30.57 24.10 36.27
C SER A 13 29.59 24.53 35.18
N ILE A 14 29.46 25.83 34.94
CA ILE A 14 28.62 26.37 33.86
C ILE A 14 29.11 25.86 32.50
N SER A 15 30.43 25.87 32.27
CA SER A 15 31.01 25.40 31.02
C SER A 15 30.75 23.90 30.79
N LEU A 16 30.84 23.08 31.85
CA LEU A 16 30.50 21.66 31.78
C LEU A 16 29.02 21.44 31.46
N ILE A 17 28.11 22.16 32.13
CA ILE A 17 26.67 22.07 31.88
C ILE A 17 26.35 22.45 30.43
N VAL A 18 26.88 23.58 29.95
CA VAL A 18 26.66 24.04 28.57
C VAL A 18 27.21 23.02 27.56
N SER A 19 28.40 22.47 27.81
CA SER A 19 28.99 21.45 26.94
C SER A 19 28.14 20.16 26.89
N LEU A 20 27.64 19.70 28.05
CA LEU A 20 26.75 18.55 28.13
C LEU A 20 25.43 18.81 27.40
N SER A 21 24.83 19.99 27.58
CA SER A 21 23.59 20.37 26.87
C SER A 21 23.78 20.42 25.36
N ILE A 22 24.87 21.03 24.87
CA ILE A 22 25.19 21.07 23.44
C ILE A 22 25.42 19.66 22.90
N THR A 23 26.15 18.83 23.63
CA THR A 23 26.44 17.45 23.22
C THR A 23 25.16 16.62 23.12
N TRP A 24 24.27 16.74 24.10
CA TRP A 24 22.98 16.05 24.09
C TRP A 24 22.09 16.53 22.94
N TRP A 25 22.04 17.84 22.69
CA TRP A 25 21.28 18.39 21.57
C TRP A 25 21.81 17.92 20.21
N ARG A 26 23.14 17.97 20.02
CA ARG A 26 23.80 17.45 18.80
C ARG A 26 23.50 15.96 18.59
N SER A 27 23.67 15.14 19.63
CA SER A 27 23.36 13.71 19.58
C SER A 27 21.90 13.46 19.18
N SER A 28 20.96 14.24 19.74
CA SER A 28 19.54 14.12 19.38
C SER A 28 19.26 14.50 17.93
N VAL A 29 19.96 15.50 17.39
CA VAL A 29 19.83 15.89 15.97
C VAL A 29 20.45 14.85 15.05
N GLU A 30 21.61 14.29 15.40
CA GLU A 30 22.27 13.22 14.64
C GLU A 30 21.42 11.95 14.60
N LEU A 31 20.81 11.56 15.72
CA LEU A 31 19.87 10.42 15.76
C LEU A 31 18.65 10.65 14.86
N LYS A 32 18.11 11.87 14.81
CA LYS A 32 17.01 12.20 13.90
C LYS A 32 17.44 12.11 12.43
N LYS A 33 18.63 12.61 12.09
CA LYS A 33 19.18 12.51 10.73
C LYS A 33 19.40 11.06 10.33
N LEU A 34 20.00 10.25 11.21
CA LEU A 34 20.21 8.82 10.98
C LEU A 34 18.88 8.09 10.75
N LYS A 35 17.86 8.36 11.57
CA LYS A 35 16.53 7.78 11.39
C LYS A 35 15.92 8.17 10.04
N GLN A 36 16.01 9.44 9.66
CA GLN A 36 15.51 9.94 8.37
C GLN A 36 16.26 9.29 7.20
N GLU A 37 17.57 9.10 7.32
CA GLU A 37 18.37 8.43 6.29
C GLU A 37 17.96 6.96 6.13
N ILE A 38 17.75 6.24 7.24
CA ILE A 38 17.25 4.85 7.22
C ILE A 38 15.86 4.79 6.57
N GLU A 39 14.95 5.69 6.95
CA GLU A 39 13.60 5.77 6.36
C GLU A 39 13.67 6.06 4.85
N HIS A 40 14.55 6.97 4.43
CA HIS A 40 14.77 7.30 3.03
C HIS A 40 15.35 6.13 2.24
N GLN A 41 16.36 5.44 2.77
CA GLN A 41 16.94 4.25 2.15
C GLN A 41 15.91 3.13 2.00
N TYR A 42 15.11 2.89 3.05
CA TYR A 42 14.02 1.92 3.01
C TYR A 42 12.97 2.30 1.95
N ALA A 43 12.52 3.55 1.93
CA ALA A 43 11.55 4.04 0.96
C ALA A 43 12.06 3.91 -0.48
N SER A 44 13.34 4.25 -0.72
CA SER A 44 13.98 4.09 -2.03
C SER A 44 14.04 2.64 -2.47
N LYS A 45 14.45 1.72 -1.59
CA LYS A 45 14.49 0.28 -1.89
C LYS A 45 13.11 -0.31 -2.14
N LEU A 46 12.12 0.10 -1.34
CA LEU A 46 10.73 -0.30 -1.54
C LEU A 46 10.20 0.21 -2.89
N PHE A 47 10.50 1.45 -3.25
CA PHE A 47 10.10 2.03 -4.53
C PHE A 47 10.73 1.29 -5.72
N GLU A 48 12.03 0.99 -5.67
CA GLU A 48 12.72 0.16 -6.67
C GLU A 48 12.04 -1.21 -6.84
N ALA A 49 11.74 -1.89 -5.72
CA ALA A 49 11.07 -3.18 -5.75
C ALA A 49 9.65 -3.10 -6.35
N ARG A 50 8.91 -2.02 -6.08
CA ARG A 50 7.59 -1.78 -6.68
C ARG A 50 7.69 -1.58 -8.19
N LEU A 51 8.65 -0.79 -8.66
CA LEU A 51 8.87 -0.59 -10.09
C LEU A 51 9.21 -1.90 -10.81
N GLU A 52 9.94 -2.80 -10.15
CA GLU A 52 10.28 -4.11 -10.69
C GLU A 52 9.07 -5.07 -10.72
N ARG A 53 8.28 -5.13 -9.64
CA ARG A 53 7.28 -6.19 -9.43
C ARG A 53 5.86 -5.82 -9.84
N TYR A 54 5.47 -4.55 -9.70
CA TYR A 54 4.09 -4.11 -9.99
C TYR A 54 3.67 -4.24 -11.44
N PRO A 55 4.55 -4.09 -12.45
CA PRO A 55 4.15 -4.27 -13.85
C PRO A 55 3.52 -5.63 -14.14
N SER A 56 3.97 -6.70 -13.47
CA SER A 56 3.39 -8.05 -13.63
C SER A 56 1.95 -8.12 -13.12
N LEU A 57 1.69 -7.66 -11.88
CA LEU A 57 0.35 -7.57 -11.33
C LEU A 57 -0.55 -6.68 -12.18
N TYR A 58 -0.06 -5.50 -12.59
CA TYR A 58 -0.80 -4.60 -13.47
C TYR A 58 -1.19 -5.29 -14.77
N SER A 59 -0.28 -6.04 -15.38
CA SER A 59 -0.54 -6.80 -16.60
C SER A 59 -1.65 -7.82 -16.43
N TYR A 60 -1.68 -8.58 -15.33
CA TYR A 60 -2.72 -9.57 -15.06
C TYR A 60 -4.10 -8.93 -14.96
N VAL A 61 -4.22 -7.93 -14.08
CA VAL A 61 -5.51 -7.27 -13.81
C VAL A 61 -6.00 -6.47 -15.01
N SER A 62 -5.10 -5.76 -15.71
CA SER A 62 -5.46 -4.95 -16.89
C SER A 62 -5.84 -5.80 -18.08
N SER A 63 -5.17 -6.94 -18.30
CA SER A 63 -5.55 -7.86 -19.36
C SER A 63 -6.95 -8.43 -19.14
N PHE A 64 -7.27 -8.80 -17.90
CA PHE A 64 -8.61 -9.27 -17.56
C PHE A 64 -9.67 -8.17 -17.65
N ALA A 65 -9.37 -6.94 -17.21
CA ALA A 65 -10.26 -5.79 -17.39
C ALA A 65 -10.64 -5.57 -18.86
N LYS A 66 -9.69 -5.72 -19.80
CA LYS A 66 -9.96 -5.62 -21.24
C LYS A 66 -10.88 -6.74 -21.75
N LEU A 67 -10.77 -7.96 -21.19
CA LEU A 67 -11.69 -9.05 -21.50
C LEU A 67 -13.10 -8.75 -20.99
N LEU A 68 -13.23 -8.15 -19.80
CA LEU A 68 -14.51 -7.70 -19.26
C LEU A 68 -15.15 -6.63 -20.14
N GLU A 69 -14.39 -5.65 -20.62
CA GLU A 69 -14.87 -4.58 -21.49
C GLU A 69 -15.42 -5.08 -22.83
N LYS A 70 -14.81 -6.13 -23.37
CA LYS A 70 -15.26 -6.77 -24.61
C LYS A 70 -16.36 -7.79 -24.39
N ASN A 71 -16.83 -8.00 -23.15
CA ASN A 71 -17.71 -9.10 -22.76
C ASN A 71 -17.18 -10.49 -23.17
N GLN A 72 -15.85 -10.65 -23.22
CA GLN A 72 -15.16 -11.87 -23.65
C GLN A 72 -14.62 -12.71 -22.49
N ALA A 73 -14.61 -12.19 -21.26
CA ALA A 73 -14.08 -12.93 -20.11
C ALA A 73 -14.92 -14.20 -19.83
N SER A 74 -14.25 -15.34 -19.75
CA SER A 74 -14.80 -16.64 -19.38
C SER A 74 -14.55 -16.96 -17.89
N LEU A 75 -15.11 -18.06 -17.40
CA LEU A 75 -14.81 -18.58 -16.06
C LEU A 75 -13.35 -19.06 -15.97
N ASP A 76 -12.82 -19.67 -17.01
CA ASP A 76 -11.41 -20.12 -17.06
C ASP A 76 -10.43 -18.95 -16.99
N ASP A 77 -10.76 -17.83 -17.64
CA ASP A 77 -9.99 -16.58 -17.53
C ASP A 77 -10.00 -16.07 -16.08
N LEU A 78 -11.13 -16.18 -15.38
CA LEU A 78 -11.26 -15.74 -13.99
C LEU A 78 -10.43 -16.61 -13.05
N ILE A 79 -10.46 -17.94 -13.24
CA ILE A 79 -9.62 -18.89 -12.50
C ILE A 79 -8.14 -18.59 -12.75
N THR A 80 -7.78 -18.30 -14.00
CA THR A 80 -6.42 -17.91 -14.36
C THR A 80 -5.98 -16.64 -13.65
N LEU A 81 -6.82 -15.58 -13.69
CA LEU A 81 -6.55 -14.34 -12.97
C LEU A 81 -6.40 -14.59 -11.46
N LYS A 82 -7.30 -15.36 -10.85
CA LYS A 82 -7.25 -15.71 -9.42
C LYS A 82 -5.90 -16.34 -9.06
N ASN A 83 -5.47 -17.34 -9.82
CA ASN A 83 -4.22 -18.05 -9.55
C ASN A 83 -2.99 -17.13 -9.73
N GLN A 84 -3.01 -16.26 -10.74
CA GLN A 84 -1.96 -15.26 -10.96
C GLN A 84 -1.89 -14.25 -9.81
N VAL A 85 -3.03 -13.73 -9.36
CA VAL A 85 -3.12 -12.77 -8.24
C VAL A 85 -2.71 -13.42 -6.93
N ASP A 86 -3.19 -14.63 -6.64
CA ASP A 86 -2.81 -15.39 -5.43
C ASP A 86 -1.30 -15.64 -5.38
N LYS A 87 -0.72 -16.06 -6.51
CA LYS A 87 0.72 -16.29 -6.61
C LYS A 87 1.51 -15.00 -6.43
N TRP A 88 1.09 -13.93 -7.09
CA TRP A 88 1.76 -12.63 -6.97
C TRP A 88 1.70 -12.10 -5.54
N ASP A 89 0.54 -12.17 -4.88
CA ASP A 89 0.35 -11.71 -3.51
C ASP A 89 1.22 -12.52 -2.53
N SER A 90 1.27 -13.85 -2.67
CA SER A 90 2.14 -14.70 -1.85
C SER A 90 3.61 -14.33 -1.96
N ASP A 91 4.06 -13.87 -3.12
CA ASP A 91 5.46 -13.54 -3.37
C ASP A 91 5.81 -12.08 -3.04
N ASN A 92 4.82 -11.16 -3.10
CA ASN A 92 5.07 -9.71 -3.12
C ASN A 92 4.18 -8.87 -2.18
N ALA A 93 3.35 -9.47 -1.32
CA ALA A 93 2.42 -8.72 -0.45
C ALA A 93 3.09 -7.63 0.41
N LEU A 94 4.34 -7.83 0.82
CA LEU A 94 5.10 -6.84 1.62
C LEU A 94 5.40 -5.54 0.88
N LEU A 95 5.27 -5.52 -0.45
CA LEU A 95 5.48 -4.31 -1.25
C LEU A 95 4.29 -3.36 -1.17
N LEU A 96 3.08 -3.89 -0.95
CA LEU A 96 1.85 -3.12 -0.90
C LEU A 96 1.79 -2.23 0.34
N ASN A 97 1.25 -1.02 0.20
CA ASN A 97 0.88 -0.22 1.38
C ASN A 97 -0.39 -0.78 2.06
N SER A 98 -0.72 -0.26 3.24
CA SER A 98 -1.88 -0.71 4.03
C SER A 98 -3.23 -0.55 3.32
N ASN A 99 -3.37 0.38 2.38
CA ASN A 99 -4.58 0.54 1.58
C ASN A 99 -4.65 -0.52 0.47
N SER A 100 -3.57 -0.68 -0.29
CA SER A 100 -3.46 -1.69 -1.36
C SER A 100 -3.64 -3.11 -0.84
N VAL A 101 -3.11 -3.43 0.36
CA VAL A 101 -3.35 -4.74 1.01
C VAL A 101 -4.84 -4.98 1.23
N ARG A 102 -5.60 -3.98 1.71
CA ARG A 102 -7.05 -4.12 1.92
C ARG A 102 -7.80 -4.31 0.60
N ILE A 103 -7.43 -3.55 -0.44
CA ILE A 103 -8.03 -3.68 -1.78
C ILE A 103 -7.71 -5.06 -2.38
N MET A 104 -6.45 -5.51 -2.27
CA MET A 104 -5.99 -6.81 -2.74
C MET A 104 -6.75 -7.95 -2.06
N TYR A 105 -6.87 -7.90 -0.72
CA TYR A 105 -7.62 -8.90 0.03
C TYR A 105 -9.09 -9.01 -0.44
N ARG A 106 -9.76 -7.88 -0.67
CA ARG A 106 -11.13 -7.88 -1.17
C ARG A 106 -11.24 -8.40 -2.60
N LEU A 107 -10.32 -8.02 -3.48
CA LEU A 107 -10.24 -8.57 -4.83
C LEU A 107 -10.11 -10.08 -4.77
N ARG A 108 -9.15 -10.60 -4.00
CA ARG A 108 -8.96 -12.05 -3.82
C ARG A 108 -10.24 -12.72 -3.34
N LYS A 109 -10.89 -12.19 -2.30
CA LYS A 109 -12.16 -12.74 -1.77
C LYS A 109 -13.28 -12.77 -2.82
N LEU A 110 -13.39 -11.73 -3.64
CA LEU A 110 -14.32 -11.67 -4.77
C LEU A 110 -14.01 -12.74 -5.83
N LEU A 111 -12.73 -12.88 -6.20
CA LEU A 111 -12.28 -13.89 -7.16
C LEU A 111 -12.59 -15.30 -6.65
N TYR A 112 -12.27 -15.61 -5.39
CA TYR A 112 -12.62 -16.89 -4.76
C TYR A 112 -14.11 -17.18 -4.87
N ALA A 113 -14.94 -16.25 -4.39
CA ALA A 113 -16.39 -16.46 -4.33
C ALA A 113 -17.02 -16.67 -5.72
N TYR A 114 -16.53 -15.98 -6.75
CA TYR A 114 -17.01 -16.19 -8.12
C TYR A 114 -16.49 -17.48 -8.76
N THR A 115 -15.25 -17.88 -8.46
CA THR A 115 -14.72 -19.16 -8.96
C THR A 115 -15.36 -20.37 -8.30
N GLU A 116 -15.73 -20.29 -7.02
CA GLU A 116 -16.35 -21.40 -6.27
C GLU A 116 -17.76 -21.73 -6.78
N ARG A 117 -18.50 -20.73 -7.28
CA ARG A 117 -19.84 -20.95 -7.86
C ARG A 117 -19.83 -21.85 -9.08
N ASN A 118 -18.71 -21.91 -9.81
CA ASN A 118 -18.57 -22.69 -11.03
C ASN A 118 -19.66 -22.41 -12.09
N THR A 119 -20.11 -21.15 -12.18
CA THR A 119 -21.13 -20.69 -13.15
C THR A 119 -20.57 -19.60 -14.07
N PRO A 120 -21.13 -19.44 -15.29
CA PRO A 120 -20.75 -18.34 -16.18
C PRO A 120 -21.00 -16.97 -15.55
N LEU A 121 -20.07 -16.03 -15.76
CA LEU A 121 -20.14 -14.68 -15.18
C LEU A 121 -21.31 -13.87 -15.75
N CYS A 122 -22.23 -13.45 -14.88
CA CYS A 122 -23.32 -12.56 -15.27
C CYS A 122 -22.84 -11.11 -15.40
N ILE A 123 -23.69 -10.23 -15.93
CA ILE A 123 -23.37 -8.80 -16.14
C ILE A 123 -22.98 -8.12 -14.83
N ASN A 124 -23.65 -8.48 -13.72
CA ASN A 124 -23.37 -7.89 -12.42
C ASN A 124 -22.00 -8.34 -11.87
N ASP A 125 -21.67 -9.63 -12.02
CA ASP A 125 -20.37 -10.17 -11.60
C ASP A 125 -19.23 -9.47 -12.33
N ARG A 126 -19.37 -9.31 -13.65
CA ARG A 126 -18.40 -8.60 -14.50
C ARG A 126 -18.20 -7.16 -14.04
N LYS A 127 -19.29 -6.46 -13.71
CA LYS A 127 -19.24 -5.08 -13.17
C LYS A 127 -18.49 -5.03 -11.84
N ASN A 128 -18.79 -5.94 -10.92
CA ASN A 128 -18.19 -5.97 -9.59
C ASN A 128 -16.69 -6.28 -9.65
N ILE A 129 -16.30 -7.27 -10.46
CA ILE A 129 -14.89 -7.62 -10.67
C ILE A 129 -14.16 -6.44 -11.32
N LYS A 130 -14.77 -5.77 -12.31
CA LYS A 130 -14.17 -4.59 -12.94
C LYS A 130 -13.88 -3.48 -11.93
N ILE A 131 -14.83 -3.18 -11.02
CA ILE A 131 -14.64 -2.16 -9.98
C ILE A 131 -13.45 -2.53 -9.07
N ALA A 132 -13.37 -3.78 -8.62
CA ALA A 132 -12.26 -4.25 -7.79
C ALA A 132 -10.91 -4.18 -8.52
N ILE A 133 -10.87 -4.56 -9.80
CA ILE A 133 -9.68 -4.45 -10.65
C ILE A 133 -9.24 -2.99 -10.82
N MET A 134 -10.17 -2.08 -11.11
CA MET A 134 -9.87 -0.66 -11.25
C MET A 134 -9.33 -0.05 -9.95
N ALA A 135 -9.84 -0.50 -8.80
CA ALA A 135 -9.35 -0.07 -7.50
C ALA A 135 -7.89 -0.50 -7.28
N ILE A 136 -7.54 -1.77 -7.56
CA ILE A 136 -6.15 -2.21 -7.41
C ILE A 136 -5.23 -1.54 -8.42
N GLU A 137 -5.64 -1.39 -9.68
CA GLU A 137 -4.87 -0.67 -10.70
C GLU A 137 -4.54 0.76 -10.27
N SER A 138 -5.53 1.47 -9.76
CA SER A 138 -5.37 2.85 -9.30
C SER A 138 -4.41 2.91 -8.10
N SER A 139 -4.57 1.98 -7.15
CA SER A 139 -3.74 1.91 -5.95
C SER A 139 -2.26 1.64 -6.26
N ILE A 140 -1.98 0.67 -7.14
CA ILE A 140 -0.60 0.35 -7.50
C ILE A 140 0.06 1.46 -8.33
N LYS A 141 -0.70 2.13 -9.20
CA LYS A 141 -0.18 3.28 -9.96
C LYS A 141 0.13 4.48 -9.06
N TYR A 142 -0.72 4.73 -8.07
CA TYR A 142 -0.48 5.77 -7.06
C TYR A 142 0.81 5.49 -6.27
N GLU A 143 1.03 4.24 -5.85
CA GLU A 143 2.22 3.85 -5.10
C GLU A 143 3.55 3.98 -5.87
N VAL A 144 3.51 3.97 -7.20
CA VAL A 144 4.68 4.20 -8.06
C VAL A 144 4.77 5.65 -8.58
N GLY A 145 3.93 6.56 -8.08
CA GLY A 145 4.03 7.99 -8.40
C GLY A 145 3.43 8.40 -9.75
N ILE A 146 2.53 7.61 -10.32
CA ILE A 146 1.78 8.01 -11.53
C ILE A 146 0.59 8.86 -11.06
N HIS A 147 0.73 10.19 -11.18
CA HIS A 147 -0.16 11.18 -10.57
C HIS A 147 -1.21 11.82 -11.52
N ASP A 148 -1.17 11.52 -12.84
CA ASP A 148 -2.13 12.06 -13.83
C ASP A 148 -3.44 11.28 -13.93
N ILE A 149 -3.46 10.08 -13.37
CA ILE A 149 -4.70 9.52 -12.87
C ILE A 149 -5.00 10.38 -11.67
N ASN A 150 -6.11 11.11 -11.70
CA ASN A 150 -6.85 11.35 -10.48
C ASN A 150 -6.84 9.96 -9.81
N PRO A 151 -6.06 9.70 -8.73
CA PRO A 151 -6.39 8.55 -7.93
C PRO A 151 -7.87 8.78 -7.68
N LEU A 152 -8.71 7.76 -7.61
CA LEU A 152 -9.95 8.00 -6.88
C LEU A 152 -9.48 8.73 -5.59
N GLY A 153 -9.79 10.02 -5.43
CA GLY A 153 -8.85 11.07 -4.95
C GLY A 153 -8.17 10.83 -3.61
N LYS A 154 -8.07 11.86 -2.78
CA LYS A 154 -8.54 11.59 -1.41
C LYS A 154 -9.99 11.18 -1.60
N ILE A 155 -10.30 9.90 -1.73
CA ILE A 155 -11.70 9.54 -1.88
C ILE A 155 -12.34 9.97 -0.56
N LYS A 156 -13.16 11.02 -0.58
CA LYS A 156 -14.20 11.23 0.43
C LYS A 156 -15.16 10.02 0.54
N ASN A 157 -14.92 8.98 -0.27
CA ASN A 157 -15.68 7.77 -0.49
C ASN A 157 -14.78 6.51 -0.48
N GLU A 158 -13.62 6.50 0.21
CA GLU A 158 -12.80 5.28 0.40
C GLU A 158 -13.69 4.23 1.09
N ASP A 159 -14.44 4.71 2.08
CA ASP A 159 -15.53 3.99 2.71
C ASP A 159 -16.60 3.55 1.71
N ILE A 160 -16.92 4.29 0.64
CA ILE A 160 -17.90 3.79 -0.35
C ILE A 160 -17.31 2.66 -1.19
N VAL A 161 -16.07 2.77 -1.68
CA VAL A 161 -15.46 1.65 -2.43
C VAL A 161 -15.33 0.43 -1.52
N HIS A 162 -14.95 0.65 -0.27
CA HIS A 162 -14.83 -0.37 0.75
C HIS A 162 -16.18 -1.00 1.15
N ASN A 163 -17.19 -0.18 1.46
CA ASN A 163 -18.55 -0.61 1.81
C ASN A 163 -19.22 -1.28 0.62
N SER A 164 -19.08 -0.73 -0.59
CA SER A 164 -19.60 -1.38 -1.80
C SER A 164 -18.94 -2.73 -2.02
N LEU A 165 -17.63 -2.88 -1.83
CA LEU A 165 -17.00 -4.21 -1.96
C LEU A 165 -17.45 -5.17 -0.86
N ASP A 166 -17.63 -4.71 0.38
CA ASP A 166 -18.12 -5.55 1.48
C ASP A 166 -19.59 -5.96 1.30
N GLU A 167 -20.45 -5.04 0.85
CA GLU A 167 -21.83 -5.30 0.44
C GLU A 167 -21.88 -6.31 -0.71
N LEU A 168 -21.00 -6.15 -1.71
CA LEU A 168 -20.91 -7.07 -2.84
C LEU A 168 -20.49 -8.47 -2.39
N ILE A 169 -19.50 -8.57 -1.51
CA ILE A 169 -19.07 -9.85 -0.94
C ILE A 169 -20.22 -10.51 -0.16
N GLN A 170 -20.99 -9.72 0.61
CA GLN A 170 -22.11 -10.22 1.38
C GLN A 170 -23.25 -10.72 0.46
N ALA A 171 -23.63 -9.93 -0.54
CA ALA A 171 -24.63 -10.32 -1.54
C ALA A 171 -24.21 -11.57 -2.32
N VAL A 172 -22.91 -11.73 -2.56
CA VAL A 172 -22.37 -12.92 -3.22
C VAL A 172 -22.53 -14.16 -2.34
N LYS A 173 -22.29 -14.05 -1.03
CA LYS A 173 -22.50 -15.16 -0.09
C LYS A 173 -23.96 -15.57 0.04
N GLU A 174 -24.88 -14.63 -0.03
CA GLU A 174 -26.33 -14.89 0.11
C GLU A 174 -26.96 -15.53 -1.13
N SER A 175 -26.28 -15.43 -2.28
CA SER A 175 -26.74 -16.01 -3.56
C SER A 175 -26.04 -17.32 -3.94
N SER A 176 -25.17 -17.83 -3.08
CA SER A 176 -24.46 -19.12 -3.24
C SER A 176 -25.08 -20.16 -2.32
#